data_AF-A0A401KVS3-F1
#
_entry.id   AF-A0A401KVS3-F1
#
_cell.length_a   1.000
_cell.length_b   1.000
_cell.length_c   1.000
_cell.angle_alpha   90.00
_cell.angle_beta   90.00
_cell.angle_gamma   90.00
#
_symmetry.space_group_name_H-M   'P 1'
#
loop_
_entity.id
_entity.type
_entity.pdbx_description
1 polymer ?
#
loop_
_entity_poly.entity_id
_entity_poly.type
_entity_poly.pdbx_seq_one_letter_code
_entity_poly.pdbx_strand_id
1 'polypeptide(L)'
;MADPEPSPTPAAAAHVADHEKHSEGNPVNSPAGDSTSPPVSSITGARRRQLLAALKSTDRTVDRFDRLISTAAGQERVLAVTGYLAHTLHHILSSAPWIAFQARLSLLARLRNKSTSPSPKPTPSSSSSSSSRLLALSSLMSETRFTLRLLGLFPLWTWGSQTLKHPPADKPLYILTLLQVFVNVIYQALENVGYLAQKGIVSKKFVDRWGGIDKWYIWSTRAWFGHIFFQFFVLWRGTVLRRRKMKEEAGVEGVGKEEKREALRKEIRAWRKSLVNNVCWAPLCLHWCFEKGIGFPEHLTGLVSFMAGAWDVWDTWVATGLS
;
A
#
# COMPACT_ATOMS: atom_id res chain seq x y z
N MET A 1 -2.74 36.98 -33.56
CA MET A 1 -1.81 37.19 -34.69
C MET A 1 -0.48 36.62 -34.27
N ALA A 2 0.13 35.63 -34.90
CA ALA A 2 -0.25 34.65 -35.91
C ALA A 2 0.87 33.57 -35.81
N ASP A 3 0.52 32.30 -35.99
CA ASP A 3 1.49 31.22 -36.29
C ASP A 3 2.26 31.54 -37.59
N PRO A 4 3.44 30.94 -37.77
CA PRO A 4 3.48 29.76 -38.65
C PRO A 4 4.45 28.63 -38.21
N GLU A 5 4.01 27.39 -38.46
CA GLU A 5 4.79 26.16 -38.66
C GLU A 5 5.49 26.17 -40.07
N PRO A 6 6.23 25.13 -40.56
CA PRO A 6 6.62 23.82 -39.98
C PRO A 6 8.09 23.36 -40.25
N SER A 7 8.37 22.15 -39.72
CA SER A 7 9.51 21.19 -39.76
C SER A 7 10.39 21.05 -41.02
N PRO A 8 11.50 20.26 -40.93
CA PRO A 8 11.42 18.88 -41.48
C PRO A 8 12.25 17.78 -40.77
N THR A 9 11.81 16.52 -40.98
CA THR A 9 12.49 15.24 -40.73
C THR A 9 13.09 14.69 -42.05
N PRO A 10 14.07 13.76 -42.01
CA PRO A 10 14.25 12.77 -43.09
C PRO A 10 14.30 11.32 -42.53
N ALA A 11 13.53 10.36 -43.10
CA ALA A 11 13.87 9.42 -44.20
C ALA A 11 14.36 8.04 -43.65
N ALA A 12 14.17 6.85 -44.22
CA ALA A 12 13.52 6.28 -45.42
C ALA A 12 13.39 4.73 -45.18
N ALA A 13 12.29 4.09 -45.56
CA ALA A 13 12.08 3.23 -46.75
C ALA A 13 12.64 1.78 -46.70
N ALA A 14 11.79 0.77 -46.93
CA ALA A 14 11.77 0.00 -48.20
C ALA A 14 10.91 -1.28 -48.09
N HIS A 15 9.96 -1.41 -49.02
CA HIS A 15 9.24 -2.63 -49.44
C HIS A 15 10.05 -3.36 -50.51
N VAL A 16 10.03 -4.70 -50.55
CA VAL A 16 10.12 -5.51 -51.78
C VAL A 16 9.30 -6.79 -51.62
N ALA A 17 8.54 -7.15 -52.65
CA ALA A 17 7.72 -8.35 -52.79
C ALA A 17 8.20 -9.21 -53.98
N ASP A 18 7.66 -10.44 -54.04
CA ASP A 18 7.54 -11.36 -55.20
C ASP A 18 8.82 -12.08 -55.66
N HIS A 19 8.83 -13.31 -56.21
CA HIS A 19 7.83 -14.25 -56.74
C HIS A 19 8.57 -15.60 -56.91
N GLU A 20 7.92 -16.78 -56.74
CA GLU A 20 8.15 -17.92 -57.65
C GLU A 20 7.10 -19.04 -57.47
N LYS A 21 6.74 -19.67 -58.60
CA LYS A 21 5.63 -20.60 -58.81
C LYS A 21 6.14 -21.81 -59.60
N HIS A 22 5.43 -22.94 -59.46
CA HIS A 22 5.52 -24.23 -60.19
C HIS A 22 6.33 -25.37 -59.55
N SER A 23 5.62 -26.44 -59.17
CA SER A 23 5.62 -27.68 -59.98
C SER A 23 4.46 -28.59 -59.58
N GLU A 24 3.74 -29.08 -60.59
CA GLU A 24 2.74 -30.16 -60.49
C GLU A 24 3.42 -31.52 -60.32
N GLY A 25 2.72 -32.48 -59.70
CA GLY A 25 3.12 -33.89 -59.67
C GLY A 25 2.34 -34.71 -58.64
N ASN A 26 1.38 -35.49 -59.09
CA ASN A 26 0.83 -36.68 -58.42
C ASN A 26 0.64 -37.73 -59.55
N PRO A 27 0.61 -39.08 -59.33
CA PRO A 27 0.67 -39.85 -58.09
C PRO A 27 1.71 -41.00 -58.10
N VAL A 28 1.89 -41.73 -56.99
CA VAL A 28 2.04 -43.22 -56.91
C VAL A 28 2.44 -43.69 -55.49
N ASN A 29 1.58 -44.53 -54.93
CA ASN A 29 1.72 -45.67 -54.00
C ASN A 29 2.77 -45.73 -52.85
N SER A 30 2.21 -45.75 -51.62
CA SER A 30 2.46 -46.70 -50.49
C SER A 30 3.82 -46.71 -49.77
N PRO A 31 3.92 -47.21 -48.50
CA PRO A 31 2.92 -47.91 -47.68
C PRO A 31 2.71 -47.33 -46.26
N ALA A 32 1.72 -47.93 -45.58
CA ALA A 32 1.32 -47.76 -44.20
C ALA A 32 2.48 -47.42 -43.22
N GLY A 33 2.33 -46.28 -42.54
CA GLY A 33 3.05 -45.94 -41.33
C GLY A 33 2.05 -45.69 -40.21
N ASP A 34 1.98 -46.62 -39.26
CA ASP A 34 1.28 -46.48 -37.99
C ASP A 34 1.66 -45.15 -37.33
N SER A 35 0.78 -44.18 -37.42
CA SER A 35 0.89 -42.90 -36.73
C SER A 35 0.03 -42.96 -35.48
N THR A 36 0.50 -43.70 -34.48
CA THR A 36 -0.03 -43.67 -33.11
C THR A 36 0.27 -42.29 -32.52
N SER A 37 -0.56 -41.32 -32.88
CA SER A 37 -0.59 -40.02 -32.22
C SER A 37 -1.08 -40.26 -30.79
N PRO A 38 -0.35 -39.85 -29.73
CA PRO A 38 -0.86 -39.98 -28.38
C PRO A 38 -2.15 -39.16 -28.27
N PRO A 39 -3.18 -39.63 -27.56
CA PRO A 39 -4.40 -38.87 -27.40
C PRO A 39 -4.06 -37.61 -26.62
N VAL A 40 -4.09 -36.46 -27.30
CA VAL A 40 -4.11 -35.15 -26.65
C VAL A 40 -5.34 -35.18 -25.75
N SER A 41 -5.11 -35.34 -24.46
CA SER A 41 -6.15 -35.40 -23.45
C SER A 41 -7.01 -34.14 -23.58
N SER A 42 -8.18 -34.27 -24.19
CA SER A 42 -9.07 -33.17 -24.45
C SER A 42 -9.51 -32.61 -23.10
N ILE A 43 -8.99 -31.43 -22.76
CA ILE A 43 -9.48 -30.66 -21.61
C ILE A 43 -10.99 -30.53 -21.83
N THR A 44 -11.77 -31.18 -20.96
CA THR A 44 -13.23 -31.16 -21.06
C THR A 44 -13.72 -29.71 -21.17
N GLY A 45 -14.76 -29.45 -21.96
CA GLY A 45 -15.25 -28.07 -22.18
C GLY A 45 -15.52 -27.30 -20.89
N ALA A 46 -15.89 -28.00 -19.81
CA ALA A 46 -16.03 -27.44 -18.46
C ALA A 46 -14.68 -26.95 -17.88
N ARG A 47 -13.62 -27.75 -17.96
CA ARG A 47 -12.27 -27.38 -17.48
C ARG A 47 -11.66 -26.25 -18.29
N ARG A 48 -11.93 -26.19 -19.60
CA ARG A 48 -11.54 -25.05 -20.46
C ARG A 48 -12.25 -23.77 -20.05
N ARG A 49 -13.56 -23.83 -19.79
CA ARG A 49 -14.33 -22.67 -19.29
C ARG A 49 -13.84 -22.19 -17.92
N GLN A 50 -13.54 -23.11 -16.99
CA GLN A 50 -12.98 -22.79 -15.68
C GLN A 50 -11.61 -22.11 -15.80
N LEU A 51 -10.72 -22.63 -16.66
CA LEU A 51 -9.41 -22.03 -16.91
C LEU A 51 -9.56 -20.62 -17.49
N LEU A 52 -10.43 -20.44 -18.49
CA LEU A 52 -10.68 -19.12 -19.08
C LEU A 52 -11.30 -18.14 -18.07
N ALA A 53 -12.19 -18.60 -17.20
CA ALA A 53 -12.76 -17.78 -16.15
C ALA A 53 -11.69 -17.36 -15.12
N ALA A 54 -10.82 -18.29 -14.73
CA ALA A 54 -9.69 -18.01 -13.85
C ALA A 54 -8.72 -17.01 -14.48
N LEU A 55 -8.33 -17.20 -15.75
CA LEU A 55 -7.46 -16.27 -16.48
C LEU A 55 -8.08 -14.88 -16.58
N LYS A 56 -9.37 -14.76 -16.94
CA LYS A 56 -10.06 -13.46 -16.98
C LYS A 56 -10.14 -12.79 -15.60
N SER A 57 -10.30 -13.58 -14.53
CA SER A 57 -10.31 -13.04 -13.17
C SER A 57 -8.92 -12.55 -12.77
N THR A 58 -7.87 -13.30 -13.11
CA THR A 58 -6.48 -12.92 -12.87
C THR A 58 -6.12 -11.66 -13.65
N ASP A 59 -6.45 -11.60 -14.94
CA ASP A 59 -6.20 -10.46 -15.82
C ASP A 59 -6.83 -9.17 -15.26
N ARG A 60 -8.11 -9.22 -14.86
CA ARG A 60 -8.77 -8.10 -14.17
C ARG A 60 -8.10 -7.71 -12.86
N THR A 61 -7.56 -8.67 -12.12
CA THR A 61 -6.88 -8.40 -10.85
C THR A 61 -5.53 -7.73 -11.10
N VAL A 62 -4.80 -8.17 -12.12
CA VAL A 62 -3.52 -7.59 -12.54
C VAL A 62 -3.72 -6.18 -13.06
N ASP A 63 -4.69 -5.92 -13.93
CA ASP A 63 -5.03 -4.57 -14.42
C ASP A 63 -5.36 -3.62 -13.25
N ARG A 64 -6.17 -4.09 -12.30
CA ARG A 64 -6.48 -3.30 -11.09
C ARG A 64 -5.26 -3.04 -10.22
N PHE A 65 -4.35 -4.00 -10.12
CA PHE A 65 -3.11 -3.83 -9.37
C PHE A 65 -2.15 -2.86 -10.07
N ASP A 66 -2.01 -2.94 -11.40
CA ASP A 66 -1.23 -2.02 -12.22
C ASP A 66 -1.71 -0.57 -12.03
N ARG A 67 -3.03 -0.35 -12.12
CA ARG A 67 -3.65 0.94 -11.82
C ARG A 67 -3.38 1.42 -10.40
N LEU A 68 -3.42 0.52 -9.41
CA LEU A 68 -3.11 0.86 -8.02
C LEU A 68 -1.67 1.39 -7.89
N ILE A 69 -0.70 0.67 -8.43
CA ILE A 69 0.73 1.03 -8.31
C ILE A 69 1.20 2.09 -9.31
N SER A 70 0.35 2.51 -10.25
CA SER A 70 0.65 3.59 -11.19
C SER A 70 0.80 4.97 -10.53
N THR A 71 0.31 5.11 -9.29
CA THR A 71 0.38 6.35 -8.52
C THR A 71 1.37 6.23 -7.35
N ALA A 72 2.08 7.30 -7.04
CA ALA A 72 3.00 7.34 -5.89
C ALA A 72 2.27 7.02 -4.56
N ALA A 73 1.02 7.50 -4.42
CA ALA A 73 0.20 7.19 -3.25
C ALA A 73 -0.12 5.68 -3.17
N GLY A 74 -0.51 5.05 -4.27
CA GLY A 74 -0.83 3.63 -4.30
C GLY A 74 0.39 2.74 -4.06
N GLN A 75 1.55 3.08 -4.63
CA GLN A 75 2.83 2.41 -4.34
C GLN A 75 3.13 2.44 -2.84
N GLU A 76 3.07 3.63 -2.24
CA GLU A 76 3.30 3.83 -0.81
C GLU A 76 2.35 2.97 0.05
N ARG A 77 1.07 2.86 -0.32
CA ARG A 77 0.09 2.01 0.39
C ARG A 77 0.40 0.52 0.27
N VAL A 78 0.74 0.03 -0.92
CA VAL A 78 1.09 -1.37 -1.15
C VAL A 78 2.32 -1.75 -0.32
N LEU A 79 3.36 -0.90 -0.32
CA LEU A 79 4.55 -1.09 0.49
C LEU A 79 4.22 -1.09 2.00
N ALA A 80 3.38 -0.16 2.47
CA ALA A 80 2.97 -0.09 3.87
C ALA A 80 2.28 -1.38 4.32
N VAL A 81 1.25 -1.79 3.59
CA VAL A 81 0.44 -2.96 3.93
C VAL A 81 1.27 -4.22 3.92
N THR A 82 2.11 -4.39 2.89
CA THR A 82 3.00 -5.55 2.79
C THR A 82 3.95 -5.59 3.98
N GLY A 83 4.55 -4.45 4.34
CA GLY A 83 5.45 -4.36 5.50
C GLY A 83 4.77 -4.64 6.84
N TYR A 84 3.60 -4.05 7.07
CA TYR A 84 2.83 -4.21 8.31
C TYR A 84 2.26 -5.63 8.48
N LEU A 85 1.74 -6.22 7.40
CA LEU A 85 1.23 -7.60 7.42
C LEU A 85 2.37 -8.59 7.57
N ALA A 86 3.52 -8.39 6.91
CA ALA A 86 4.69 -9.25 7.10
C ALA A 86 5.17 -9.24 8.56
N HIS A 87 5.24 -8.06 9.19
CA HIS A 87 5.59 -7.91 10.60
C HIS A 87 4.59 -8.61 11.52
N THR A 88 3.29 -8.39 11.30
CA THR A 88 2.22 -9.00 12.09
C THR A 88 2.25 -10.52 11.96
N LEU A 89 2.39 -11.02 10.73
CA LEU A 89 2.44 -12.45 10.45
C LEU A 89 3.68 -13.10 11.08
N HIS A 90 4.82 -12.42 11.08
CA HIS A 90 6.01 -12.89 11.82
C HIS A 90 5.69 -13.14 13.30
N HIS A 91 5.09 -12.16 13.98
CA HIS A 91 4.75 -12.31 15.40
C HIS A 91 3.66 -13.35 15.66
N ILE A 92 2.67 -13.48 14.78
CA ILE A 92 1.65 -14.54 14.90
C ILE A 92 2.30 -15.92 14.74
N LEU A 93 3.13 -16.10 13.70
CA LEU A 93 3.77 -17.39 13.41
C LEU A 93 4.82 -17.79 14.47
N SER A 94 5.48 -16.81 15.08
CA SER A 94 6.43 -17.02 16.18
C SER A 94 5.75 -17.19 17.55
N SER A 95 4.44 -16.96 17.65
CA SER A 95 3.73 -17.03 18.92
C SER A 95 3.56 -18.47 19.44
N ALA A 96 3.71 -18.65 20.76
CA ALA A 96 3.54 -19.95 21.41
C ALA A 96 2.18 -20.63 21.14
N PRO A 97 1.03 -19.91 21.13
CA PRO A 97 -0.26 -20.52 20.79
C PRO A 97 -0.31 -21.07 19.36
N TRP A 98 0.29 -20.38 18.39
CA TRP A 98 0.33 -20.84 17.01
C TRP A 98 1.24 -22.06 16.84
N ILE A 99 2.40 -22.06 17.49
CA ILE A 99 3.28 -23.23 17.52
C ILE A 99 2.57 -24.43 18.15
N ALA A 100 1.85 -24.23 19.26
CA ALA A 100 1.05 -25.27 19.90
C ALA A 100 -0.09 -25.76 19.00
N PHE A 101 -0.75 -24.86 18.26
CA PHE A 101 -1.78 -25.20 17.29
C PHE A 101 -1.21 -26.02 16.12
N GLN A 102 -0.09 -25.62 15.53
CA GLN A 102 0.60 -26.38 14.49
C GLN A 102 1.03 -27.77 15.00
N ALA A 103 1.55 -27.85 16.22
CA ALA A 103 1.89 -29.12 16.85
C ALA A 103 0.65 -30.03 16.97
N ARG A 104 -0.49 -29.49 17.45
CA ARG A 104 -1.76 -30.23 17.53
C ARG A 104 -2.29 -30.65 16.16
N LEU A 105 -2.24 -29.78 15.17
CA LEU A 105 -2.68 -30.10 13.80
C LEU A 105 -1.79 -31.17 13.17
N SER A 106 -0.46 -31.10 13.38
CA SER A 106 0.48 -32.13 12.93
C SER A 106 0.22 -33.48 13.61
N LEU A 107 -0.16 -33.46 14.88
CA LEU A 107 -0.54 -34.66 15.63
C LEU A 107 -1.86 -35.24 15.09
N LEU A 108 -2.87 -34.41 14.82
CA LEU A 108 -4.12 -34.83 14.19
C LEU A 108 -3.91 -35.36 12.76
N ALA A 109 -3.02 -34.75 11.97
CA ALA A 109 -2.67 -35.24 10.64
C ALA A 109 -1.98 -36.60 10.69
N ARG A 110 -1.08 -36.82 11.66
CA ARG A 110 -0.45 -38.13 11.92
C ARG A 110 -1.45 -39.18 12.38
N LEU A 111 -2.42 -38.80 13.22
CA LEU A 111 -3.50 -39.68 13.66
C LEU A 111 -4.49 -40.01 12.53
N ARG A 112 -4.71 -39.09 11.59
CA ARG A 112 -5.52 -39.31 10.38
C ARG A 112 -4.81 -40.23 9.38
N ASN A 113 -3.49 -40.09 9.22
CA ASN A 113 -2.67 -40.94 8.34
C ASN A 113 -2.25 -42.27 8.99
N LYS A 114 -3.15 -42.90 9.75
CA LYS A 114 -2.93 -44.23 10.31
C LYS A 114 -3.24 -45.31 9.27
N SER A 115 -2.52 -45.28 8.14
CA SER A 115 -2.34 -46.44 7.26
C SER A 115 -0.97 -46.33 6.58
N THR A 116 -0.15 -47.36 6.79
CA THR A 116 1.19 -47.68 6.22
C THR A 116 2.41 -46.80 6.61
N SER A 117 3.15 -47.27 7.63
CA SER A 117 4.64 -47.39 7.88
C SER A 117 5.69 -46.56 7.08
N PRO A 118 6.97 -46.43 7.51
CA PRO A 118 7.58 -46.35 8.85
C PRO A 118 8.15 -44.94 9.15
N SER A 119 8.52 -44.74 10.41
CA SER A 119 9.05 -43.50 11.01
C SER A 119 10.14 -42.77 10.19
N PRO A 120 9.93 -41.49 9.80
CA PRO A 120 11.04 -40.64 9.40
C PRO A 120 11.72 -40.05 10.66
N LYS A 121 13.05 -40.08 10.68
CA LYS A 121 13.92 -39.41 11.68
C LYS A 121 13.44 -37.97 11.95
N PRO A 122 13.58 -37.46 13.18
CA PRO A 122 13.15 -36.12 13.54
C PRO A 122 13.95 -35.11 12.72
N THR A 123 13.37 -34.62 11.63
CA THR A 123 13.89 -33.47 10.91
C THR A 123 13.61 -32.27 11.81
N PRO A 124 14.62 -31.51 12.25
CA PRO A 124 14.39 -30.32 13.03
C PRO A 124 13.51 -29.39 12.20
N SER A 125 12.33 -29.07 12.73
CA SER A 125 11.37 -28.18 12.11
C SER A 125 12.05 -26.85 11.77
N SER A 126 12.13 -26.54 10.49
CA SER A 126 12.69 -25.31 9.92
C SER A 126 11.83 -24.05 10.17
N SER A 127 11.07 -24.03 11.27
CA SER A 127 10.20 -22.92 11.69
C SER A 127 10.97 -21.64 12.02
N SER A 128 12.29 -21.69 12.16
CA SER A 128 13.15 -20.52 12.30
C SER A 128 13.34 -19.73 10.99
N SER A 129 13.22 -20.38 9.82
CA SER A 129 13.58 -19.79 8.53
C SER A 129 12.49 -18.90 7.90
N SER A 130 11.21 -19.17 8.16
CA SER A 130 10.10 -18.37 7.64
C SER A 130 9.94 -17.07 8.44
N SER A 131 10.15 -17.15 9.76
CA SER A 131 10.10 -16.02 10.67
C SER A 131 11.14 -14.95 10.27
N SER A 132 12.39 -15.31 10.03
CA SER A 132 13.42 -14.34 9.59
C SER A 132 13.12 -13.71 8.22
N ARG A 133 12.55 -14.46 7.27
CA ARG A 133 12.19 -13.95 5.94
C ARG A 133 11.09 -12.89 5.97
N LEU A 134 10.07 -13.06 6.82
CA LEU A 134 8.98 -12.07 6.96
C LEU A 134 9.47 -10.75 7.57
N LEU A 135 10.37 -10.84 8.57
CA LEU A 135 10.97 -9.64 9.16
C LEU A 135 11.89 -8.93 8.15
N ALA A 136 12.67 -9.68 7.37
CA ALA A 136 13.47 -9.12 6.28
C ALA A 136 12.60 -8.41 5.22
N LEU A 137 11.47 -9.01 4.83
CA LEU A 137 10.51 -8.37 3.93
C LEU A 137 9.95 -7.08 4.53
N SER A 138 9.55 -7.11 5.80
CA SER A 138 9.06 -5.91 6.50
C SER A 138 10.09 -4.78 6.53
N SER A 139 11.35 -5.14 6.84
CA SER A 139 12.49 -4.20 6.80
C SER A 139 12.70 -3.61 5.41
N LEU A 140 12.70 -4.44 4.35
CA LEU A 140 12.87 -3.99 2.97
C LEU A 140 11.76 -3.02 2.52
N MET A 141 10.50 -3.34 2.85
CA MET A 141 9.37 -2.46 2.55
C MET A 141 9.52 -1.12 3.29
N SER A 142 9.91 -1.15 4.56
CA SER A 142 10.18 0.05 5.35
C SER A 142 11.28 0.91 4.71
N GLU A 143 12.45 0.34 4.42
CA GLU A 143 13.58 1.05 3.80
C GLU A 143 13.21 1.66 2.44
N THR A 144 12.40 0.96 1.65
CA THR A 144 11.91 1.46 0.36
C THR A 144 11.02 2.70 0.57
N ARG A 145 10.12 2.66 1.56
CA ARG A 145 9.28 3.82 1.94
C ARG A 145 10.13 5.00 2.43
N PHE A 146 11.17 4.76 3.23
CA PHE A 146 12.13 5.82 3.61
C PHE A 146 12.78 6.48 2.39
N THR A 147 13.17 5.66 1.40
CA THR A 147 13.78 6.16 0.16
C THR A 147 12.79 7.00 -0.65
N LEU A 148 11.54 6.55 -0.83
CA LEU A 148 10.51 7.31 -1.54
C LEU A 148 10.20 8.65 -0.85
N ARG A 149 10.16 8.65 0.49
CA ARG A 149 9.83 9.84 1.27
C ARG A 149 10.94 10.89 1.28
N LEU A 150 12.14 10.62 0.76
CA LEU A 150 13.11 11.68 0.48
C LEU A 150 12.50 12.81 -0.37
N LEU A 151 11.55 12.47 -1.24
CA LEU A 151 10.79 13.43 -2.06
C LEU A 151 9.55 14.02 -1.35
N GLY A 152 9.33 13.69 -0.08
CA GLY A 152 8.13 14.07 0.68
C GLY A 152 8.00 15.57 0.97
N LEU A 153 9.08 16.35 0.83
CA LEU A 153 9.02 17.81 1.01
C LEU A 153 8.28 18.52 -0.13
N PHE A 154 8.31 17.98 -1.35
CA PHE A 154 7.61 18.57 -2.50
C PHE A 154 6.07 18.59 -2.34
N PRO A 155 5.39 17.46 -2.00
CA PRO A 155 3.95 17.51 -1.77
C PRO A 155 3.58 18.36 -0.55
N LEU A 156 4.44 18.45 0.48
CA LEU A 156 4.20 19.33 1.62
C LEU A 156 4.29 20.81 1.23
N TRP A 157 5.24 21.18 0.36
CA TRP A 157 5.31 22.52 -0.20
C TRP A 157 4.04 22.86 -0.98
N THR A 158 3.58 21.95 -1.83
CA THR A 158 2.32 22.12 -2.58
C THR A 158 1.13 22.29 -1.64
N TRP A 159 1.02 21.46 -0.61
CA TRP A 159 -0.06 21.56 0.38
C TRP A 159 -0.03 22.90 1.13
N GLY A 160 1.15 23.35 1.56
CA GLY A 160 1.33 24.67 2.18
C GLY A 160 0.97 25.81 1.23
N SER A 161 1.46 25.77 -0.01
CA SER A 161 1.18 26.79 -1.03
C SER A 161 -0.32 26.88 -1.35
N GLN A 162 -0.99 25.74 -1.50
CA GLN A 162 -2.44 25.69 -1.72
C GLN A 162 -3.22 26.23 -0.52
N THR A 163 -2.79 25.92 0.70
CA THR A 163 -3.44 26.42 1.92
C THR A 163 -3.32 27.95 2.03
N LEU A 164 -2.19 28.53 1.61
CA LEU A 164 -1.99 29.98 1.58
C LEU A 164 -2.81 30.66 0.48
N LYS A 165 -2.88 30.06 -0.72
CA LYS A 165 -3.63 30.59 -1.87
C LYS A 165 -5.15 30.47 -1.69
N HIS A 166 -5.60 29.40 -1.04
CA HIS A 166 -6.99 29.06 -0.85
C HIS A 166 -7.27 28.74 0.63
N PRO A 167 -7.24 29.75 1.51
CA PRO A 167 -7.41 29.54 2.94
C PRO A 167 -8.83 29.04 3.25
N PRO A 168 -9.00 28.11 4.21
CA PRO A 168 -10.31 27.76 4.74
C PRO A 168 -11.04 28.99 5.29
N ALA A 169 -12.35 29.05 5.08
CA ALA A 169 -13.19 30.17 5.57
C ALA A 169 -13.13 30.36 7.09
N ASP A 170 -12.88 29.28 7.84
CA ASP A 170 -12.76 29.30 9.29
C ASP A 170 -11.31 29.57 9.73
N LYS A 171 -11.08 30.70 10.42
CA LYS A 171 -9.73 31.10 10.88
C LYS A 171 -9.04 30.05 11.78
N PRO A 172 -9.71 29.46 12.80
CA PRO A 172 -9.10 28.38 13.59
C PRO A 172 -8.67 27.20 12.73
N LEU A 173 -9.51 26.76 11.80
CA LEU A 173 -9.17 25.66 10.89
C LEU A 173 -7.97 26.00 10.00
N TYR A 174 -7.89 27.23 9.47
CA TYR A 174 -6.75 27.69 8.71
C TYR A 174 -5.44 27.65 9.51
N ILE A 175 -5.44 28.16 10.74
CA ILE A 175 -4.26 28.14 11.63
C ILE A 175 -3.84 26.69 11.92
N LEU A 176 -4.79 25.81 12.23
CA LEU A 176 -4.51 24.40 12.47
C LEU A 176 -3.88 23.73 11.24
N THR A 177 -4.39 23.99 10.04
CA THR A 177 -3.82 23.46 8.79
C THR A 177 -2.39 23.96 8.57
N LEU A 178 -2.10 25.25 8.81
CA LEU A 178 -0.74 25.78 8.71
C LEU A 178 0.21 25.15 9.72
N LEU A 179 -0.23 24.96 10.96
CA LEU A 179 0.54 24.27 11.99
C LEU A 179 0.82 22.82 11.58
N GLN A 180 -0.17 22.13 11.00
CA GLN A 180 0.02 20.77 10.48
C GLN A 180 1.03 20.72 9.34
N VAL A 181 0.98 21.65 8.38
CA VAL A 181 1.99 21.74 7.30
C VAL A 181 3.37 21.94 7.91
N PHE A 182 3.51 22.90 8.84
CA PHE A 182 4.77 23.23 9.48
C PHE A 182 5.40 22.03 10.20
N VAL A 183 4.65 21.32 11.05
CA VAL A 183 5.19 20.16 11.76
C VAL A 183 5.48 18.99 10.82
N ASN A 184 4.73 18.82 9.73
CA ASN A 184 5.07 17.80 8.72
C ASN A 184 6.36 18.13 7.96
N VAL A 185 6.64 19.42 7.69
CA VAL A 185 7.91 19.84 7.08
C VAL A 185 9.07 19.53 8.02
N ILE A 186 8.93 19.81 9.32
CA ILE A 186 9.94 19.44 10.32
C ILE A 186 10.13 17.92 10.36
N TYR A 187 9.03 17.17 10.46
CA TYR A 187 9.04 15.72 10.45
C TYR A 187 9.85 15.19 9.27
N GLN A 188 9.48 15.59 8.04
CA GLN A 188 10.07 15.08 6.82
C GLN A 188 11.53 15.52 6.63
N ALA A 189 11.88 16.74 7.02
CA ALA A 189 13.26 17.23 6.94
C ALA A 189 14.19 16.46 7.90
N LEU A 190 13.78 16.27 9.16
CA LEU A 190 14.56 15.53 10.15
C LEU A 190 14.74 14.06 9.75
N GLU A 191 13.67 13.47 9.22
CA GLU A 191 13.64 12.12 8.68
C GLU A 191 14.63 11.92 7.54
N ASN A 192 14.59 12.82 6.55
CA ASN A 192 15.47 12.76 5.39
C ASN A 192 16.94 12.85 5.82
N VAL A 193 17.26 13.79 6.71
CA VAL A 193 18.64 13.94 7.20
C VAL A 193 19.08 12.72 7.99
N GLY A 194 18.23 12.19 8.89
CA GLY A 194 18.51 10.97 9.65
C GLY A 194 18.77 9.77 8.74
N TYR A 195 17.93 9.58 7.73
CA TYR A 195 18.07 8.47 6.78
C TYR A 195 19.31 8.60 5.88
N LEU A 196 19.58 9.79 5.34
CA LEU A 196 20.77 10.04 4.54
C LEU A 196 22.06 9.86 5.37
N ALA A 197 22.06 10.24 6.65
CA ALA A 197 23.18 10.02 7.55
C ALA A 197 23.37 8.53 7.90
N GLN A 198 22.27 7.78 8.06
CA GLN A 198 22.32 6.34 8.24
C GLN A 198 22.97 5.64 7.05
N LYS A 199 22.70 6.11 5.82
CA LYS A 199 23.32 5.61 4.58
C LYS A 199 24.71 6.21 4.29
N GLY A 200 25.22 7.08 5.16
CA GLY A 200 26.57 7.66 5.04
C GLY A 200 26.70 8.80 4.02
N ILE A 201 25.58 9.30 3.47
CA ILE A 201 25.55 10.41 2.52
C ILE A 201 25.72 11.75 3.25
N VAL A 202 25.06 11.90 4.40
CA VAL A 202 25.27 13.04 5.31
C VAL A 202 26.32 12.68 6.34
N SER A 203 27.22 13.62 6.63
CA SER A 203 28.30 13.42 7.61
C SER A 203 27.74 13.04 9.00
N LYS A 204 28.16 11.89 9.53
CA LYS A 204 27.76 11.46 10.89
C LYS A 204 28.15 12.48 11.95
N LYS A 205 29.31 13.13 11.82
CA LYS A 205 29.77 14.19 12.72
C LYS A 205 28.77 15.36 12.84
N PHE A 206 28.07 15.69 11.75
CA PHE A 206 27.04 16.73 11.78
C PHE A 206 25.84 16.28 12.61
N VAL A 207 25.36 15.06 12.41
CA VAL A 207 24.20 14.51 13.13
C VAL A 207 24.53 14.24 14.60
N ASP A 208 25.73 13.72 14.89
CA ASP A 208 26.21 13.40 16.24
C ASP A 208 26.32 14.66 17.12
N ARG A 209 26.64 15.82 16.53
CA ARG A 209 26.63 17.11 17.24
C ARG A 209 25.25 17.43 17.84
N TRP A 210 24.18 16.94 17.23
CA TRP A 210 22.80 17.15 17.66
C TRP A 210 22.20 15.91 18.35
N GLY A 211 23.05 15.02 18.87
CA GLY A 211 22.65 13.86 19.66
C GLY A 211 22.53 12.55 18.89
N GLY A 212 22.95 12.51 17.62
CA GLY A 212 23.02 11.27 16.83
C GLY A 212 21.72 10.89 16.13
N ILE A 213 21.78 9.88 15.28
CA ILE A 213 20.70 9.47 14.36
C ILE A 213 19.39 9.18 15.12
N ASP A 214 19.48 8.50 16.26
CA ASP A 214 18.30 8.13 17.05
C ASP A 214 17.53 9.36 17.56
N LYS A 215 18.24 10.42 17.96
CA LYS A 215 17.61 11.68 18.40
C LYS A 215 16.91 12.40 17.25
N TRP A 216 17.48 12.37 16.06
CA TRP A 216 16.86 12.94 14.86
C TRP A 216 15.54 12.23 14.53
N TYR A 217 15.54 10.89 14.59
CA TYR A 217 14.31 10.12 14.41
C TYR A 217 13.28 10.40 15.52
N ILE A 218 13.70 10.49 16.78
CA ILE A 218 12.77 10.84 17.88
C ILE A 218 12.13 12.21 17.67
N TRP A 219 12.90 13.23 17.30
CA TRP A 219 12.36 14.57 17.02
C TRP A 219 11.47 14.59 15.77
N SER A 220 11.84 13.82 14.74
CA SER A 220 10.99 13.60 13.58
C SER A 220 9.64 12.97 14.00
N THR A 221 9.65 11.91 14.79
CA THR A 221 8.43 11.27 15.29
C THR A 221 7.60 12.19 16.19
N ARG A 222 8.23 13.04 17.01
CA ARG A 222 7.52 14.06 17.79
C ARG A 222 6.82 15.09 16.91
N ALA A 223 7.46 15.51 15.82
CA ALA A 223 6.84 16.41 14.85
C ALA A 223 5.67 15.72 14.13
N TRP A 224 5.81 14.44 13.77
CA TRP A 224 4.71 13.64 13.23
C TRP A 224 3.55 13.48 14.23
N PHE A 225 3.86 13.21 15.51
CA PHE A 225 2.85 13.18 16.56
C PHE A 225 2.16 14.54 16.71
N GLY A 226 2.88 15.65 16.55
CA GLY A 226 2.30 16.99 16.48
C GLY A 226 1.22 17.12 15.40
N HIS A 227 1.43 16.53 14.22
CA HIS A 227 0.40 16.49 13.18
C HIS A 227 -0.87 15.73 13.63
N ILE A 228 -0.69 14.55 14.22
CA ILE A 228 -1.79 13.73 14.75
C ILE A 228 -2.54 14.48 15.86
N PHE A 229 -1.79 15.15 16.75
CA PHE A 229 -2.35 16.00 17.80
C PHE A 229 -3.23 17.11 17.21
N PHE A 230 -2.72 17.89 16.25
CA PHE A 230 -3.51 18.93 15.58
C PHE A 230 -4.70 18.37 14.81
N GLN A 231 -4.59 17.16 14.25
CA GLN A 231 -5.66 16.52 13.51
C GLN A 231 -6.90 16.27 14.40
N PHE A 232 -6.71 15.98 15.70
CA PHE A 232 -7.85 15.89 16.63
C PHE A 232 -8.59 17.23 16.77
N PHE A 233 -7.87 18.35 16.81
CA PHE A 233 -8.49 19.69 16.86
C PHE A 233 -9.19 20.04 15.55
N VAL A 234 -8.61 19.67 14.40
CA VAL A 234 -9.25 19.80 13.09
C VAL A 234 -10.57 19.02 13.05
N LEU A 235 -10.56 17.76 13.49
CA LEU A 235 -11.75 16.91 13.54
C LEU A 235 -12.80 17.42 14.52
N TRP A 236 -12.38 17.95 15.66
CA TRP A 236 -13.27 18.58 16.63
C TRP A 236 -13.90 19.85 16.04
N ARG A 237 -13.10 20.76 15.48
CA ARG A 237 -13.58 21.99 14.87
C ARG A 237 -14.53 21.72 13.71
N GLY A 238 -14.21 20.73 12.87
CA GLY A 238 -15.11 20.26 11.81
C GLY A 238 -16.46 19.78 12.33
N THR A 239 -16.49 19.09 13.48
CA THR A 239 -17.74 18.67 14.14
C THR A 239 -18.56 19.88 14.61
N VAL A 240 -17.91 20.90 15.17
CA VAL A 240 -18.58 22.14 15.61
C VAL A 240 -19.18 22.87 14.41
N LEU A 241 -18.42 23.04 13.33
CA LEU A 241 -18.88 23.72 12.12
C LEU A 241 -20.05 22.97 11.45
N ARG A 242 -19.96 21.64 11.36
CA ARG A 242 -21.04 20.80 10.82
C ARG A 242 -22.32 20.93 11.64
N ARG A 243 -22.23 20.88 12.97
CA ARG A 243 -23.39 21.06 13.86
C ARG A 243 -24.03 22.44 13.68
N ARG A 244 -23.22 23.49 13.49
CA ARG A 244 -23.73 24.84 13.22
C ARG A 244 -24.47 24.89 11.88
N LYS A 245 -23.86 24.37 10.80
CA LYS A 245 -24.47 24.30 9.47
C LYS A 245 -25.79 23.53 9.48
N MET A 246 -25.86 22.39 10.17
CA MET A 246 -27.11 21.64 10.33
C MET A 246 -28.22 22.43 11.02
N LYS A 247 -27.89 23.24 12.03
CA LYS A 247 -28.88 24.08 12.73
C LYS A 247 -29.38 25.21 11.84
N GLU A 248 -28.48 25.83 11.07
CA GLU A 248 -28.82 26.88 10.10
C GLU A 248 -29.69 26.34 8.95
N GLU A 249 -29.43 25.11 8.51
CA GLU A 249 -30.17 24.47 7.41
C GLU A 249 -31.47 23.75 7.85
N ALA A 250 -31.69 23.54 9.15
CA ALA A 250 -32.86 22.82 9.68
C ALA A 250 -34.19 23.53 9.40
N GLY A 251 -34.18 24.83 9.06
CA GLY A 251 -35.37 25.63 8.74
C GLY A 251 -35.61 25.88 7.25
N VAL A 252 -34.77 25.37 6.35
CA VAL A 252 -34.87 25.66 4.91
C VAL A 252 -35.27 24.40 4.16
N GLU A 253 -36.57 24.26 3.86
CA GLU A 253 -37.07 23.23 2.94
C GLU A 253 -36.80 23.65 1.49
N GLY A 254 -36.23 22.76 0.67
CA GLY A 254 -35.93 23.07 -0.72
C GLY A 254 -35.42 21.87 -1.53
N VAL A 255 -35.43 22.05 -2.86
CA VAL A 255 -34.89 21.13 -3.86
C VAL A 255 -33.39 20.91 -3.59
N GLY A 256 -32.92 19.65 -3.68
CA GLY A 256 -31.53 19.26 -3.36
C GLY A 256 -31.31 18.70 -1.94
N LYS A 257 -32.38 18.43 -1.18
CA LYS A 257 -32.31 17.81 0.17
C LYS A 257 -31.61 16.44 0.13
N GLU A 258 -31.82 15.65 -0.92
CA GLU A 258 -31.17 14.35 -1.09
C GLU A 258 -29.66 14.48 -1.33
N GLU A 259 -29.25 15.33 -2.27
CA GLU A 259 -27.83 15.63 -2.52
C GLU A 259 -27.12 16.14 -1.27
N LYS A 260 -27.75 17.05 -0.51
CA LYS A 260 -27.22 17.53 0.78
C LYS A 260 -27.08 16.41 1.80
N ARG A 261 -28.06 15.50 1.89
CA ARG A 261 -28.00 14.32 2.77
C ARG A 261 -26.88 13.37 2.36
N GLU A 262 -26.68 13.16 1.07
CA GLU A 262 -25.58 12.35 0.56
C GLU A 262 -24.21 12.98 0.83
N ALA A 263 -24.06 14.27 0.56
CA ALA A 263 -22.84 15.01 0.85
C ALA A 263 -22.49 14.94 2.34
N LEU A 264 -23.51 15.10 3.21
CA LEU A 264 -23.36 14.95 4.65
C LEU A 264 -22.94 13.53 5.05
N ARG A 265 -23.55 12.50 4.46
CA ARG A 265 -23.17 11.10 4.71
C ARG A 265 -21.72 10.83 4.32
N LYS A 266 -21.28 11.36 3.18
CA LYS A 266 -19.88 11.28 2.71
C LYS A 266 -18.94 12.01 3.67
N GLU A 267 -19.30 13.22 4.10
CA GLU A 267 -18.52 14.00 5.07
C GLU A 267 -18.39 13.27 6.42
N ILE A 268 -19.48 12.74 6.97
CA ILE A 268 -19.46 11.97 8.22
C ILE A 268 -18.61 10.71 8.07
N ARG A 269 -18.70 10.01 6.93
CA ARG A 269 -17.88 8.83 6.65
C ARG A 269 -16.40 9.20 6.59
N ALA A 270 -16.02 10.26 5.88
CA ALA A 270 -14.64 10.74 5.82
C ALA A 270 -14.11 11.16 7.21
N TRP A 271 -14.94 11.85 7.99
CA TRP A 271 -14.61 12.23 9.36
C TRP A 271 -14.38 11.01 10.26
N ARG A 272 -15.24 9.98 10.20
CA ARG A 272 -15.08 8.74 10.97
C ARG A 272 -13.80 8.00 10.60
N LYS A 273 -13.50 7.94 9.30
CA LYS A 273 -12.27 7.33 8.78
C LYS A 273 -11.04 8.03 9.33
N SER A 274 -11.01 9.36 9.23
CA SER A 274 -9.92 10.17 9.77
C SER A 274 -9.79 10.01 11.30
N LEU A 275 -10.90 10.02 12.04
CA LEU A 275 -10.86 9.83 13.49
C LEU A 275 -10.23 8.49 13.88
N VAL A 276 -10.69 7.38 13.33
CA VAL A 276 -10.16 6.06 13.70
C VAL A 276 -8.73 5.87 13.21
N ASN A 277 -8.36 6.40 12.03
CA ASN A 277 -6.95 6.45 11.60
C ASN A 277 -6.07 7.14 12.65
N ASN A 278 -6.47 8.32 13.14
CA ASN A 278 -5.71 9.06 14.15
C ASN A 278 -5.72 8.40 15.52
N VAL A 279 -6.82 7.76 15.93
CA VAL A 279 -6.90 6.99 17.18
C VAL A 279 -5.98 5.76 17.13
N CYS A 280 -5.85 5.09 15.98
CA CYS A 280 -4.89 4.01 15.81
C CYS A 280 -3.44 4.52 15.82
N TRP A 281 -3.16 5.65 15.15
CA TRP A 281 -1.80 6.21 15.10
C TRP A 281 -1.32 6.84 16.40
N ALA A 282 -2.20 7.52 17.14
CA ALA A 282 -1.84 8.28 18.34
C ALA A 282 -1.04 7.47 19.39
N PRO A 283 -1.46 6.28 19.84
CA PRO A 283 -0.69 5.52 20.83
C PRO A 283 0.66 5.03 20.27
N LEU A 284 0.74 4.68 18.98
CA LEU A 284 2.00 4.26 18.34
C LEU A 284 2.97 5.43 18.23
N CYS A 285 2.50 6.57 17.71
CA CYS A 285 3.31 7.78 17.59
C CYS A 285 3.79 8.27 18.95
N LEU A 286 2.92 8.25 19.97
CA LEU A 286 3.30 8.60 21.33
C LEU A 286 4.35 7.63 21.90
N HIS A 287 4.20 6.33 21.64
CA HIS A 287 5.21 5.34 22.02
C HIS A 287 6.56 5.66 21.37
N TRP A 288 6.59 5.98 20.08
CA TRP A 288 7.83 6.31 19.37
C TRP A 288 8.42 7.70 19.68
N CYS A 289 7.73 8.55 20.45
CA CYS A 289 8.27 9.84 20.92
C CYS A 289 9.33 9.72 22.02
N PHE A 290 9.52 8.54 22.60
CA PHE A 290 10.44 8.28 23.70
C PHE A 290 11.41 7.15 23.36
N GLU A 291 12.65 7.24 23.83
CA GLU A 291 13.73 6.26 23.55
C GLU A 291 13.37 4.84 23.97
N LYS A 292 12.77 4.69 25.16
CA LYS A 292 12.32 3.39 25.69
C LYS A 292 10.85 3.10 25.36
N GLY A 293 10.20 4.03 24.69
CA GLY A 293 8.76 4.08 24.50
C GLY A 293 7.94 4.09 25.79
N ILE A 294 6.62 3.99 25.64
CA ILE A 294 5.64 3.93 26.74
C ILE A 294 5.17 2.51 27.08
N GLY A 295 5.89 1.47 26.61
CA GLY A 295 5.51 0.06 26.81
C GLY A 295 4.43 -0.47 25.88
N PHE A 296 4.27 0.11 24.68
CA PHE A 296 3.37 -0.44 23.66
C PHE A 296 3.90 -1.80 23.17
N PRO A 297 3.08 -2.86 23.07
CA PRO A 297 3.58 -4.18 22.70
C PRO A 297 4.08 -4.22 21.25
N GLU A 298 5.36 -4.59 21.07
CA GLU A 298 6.03 -4.62 19.76
C GLU A 298 5.29 -5.49 18.74
N HIS A 299 4.77 -6.64 19.16
CA HIS A 299 4.02 -7.56 18.31
C HIS A 299 2.71 -6.98 17.75
N LEU A 300 2.15 -5.93 18.39
CA LEU A 300 0.93 -5.27 17.93
C LEU A 300 1.20 -4.08 17.00
N THR A 301 2.45 -3.61 16.91
CA THR A 301 2.79 -2.41 16.13
C THR A 301 2.40 -2.55 14.67
N GLY A 302 2.74 -3.70 14.05
CA GLY A 302 2.36 -4.03 12.67
C GLY A 302 0.84 -4.07 12.48
N LEU A 303 0.12 -4.72 13.41
CA LEU A 303 -1.34 -4.88 13.31
C LEU A 303 -2.04 -3.52 13.41
N VAL A 304 -1.68 -2.71 14.39
CA VAL A 304 -2.31 -1.39 14.58
C VAL A 304 -1.94 -0.44 13.46
N SER A 305 -0.70 -0.50 12.94
CA SER A 305 -0.29 0.27 11.75
C SER A 305 -1.10 -0.12 10.51
N PHE A 306 -1.36 -1.42 10.32
CA PHE A 306 -2.26 -1.89 9.25
C PHE A 306 -3.69 -1.38 9.46
N MET A 307 -4.25 -1.49 10.67
CA MET A 307 -5.59 -1.01 10.98
C MET A 307 -5.74 0.49 10.71
N ALA A 308 -4.72 1.28 11.04
CA ALA A 308 -4.71 2.72 10.78
C ALA A 308 -4.81 3.04 9.28
N GLY A 309 -4.20 2.22 8.41
CA GLY A 309 -4.23 2.38 6.96
C GLY A 309 -5.32 1.59 6.22
N ALA A 310 -6.09 0.75 6.90
CA ALA A 310 -6.94 -0.26 6.26
C ALA A 310 -8.00 0.34 5.33
N TRP A 311 -8.65 1.45 5.73
CA TRP A 311 -9.64 2.10 4.87
C TRP A 311 -9.01 2.80 3.67
N ASP A 312 -7.85 3.44 3.82
CA ASP A 312 -7.18 4.09 2.69
C ASP A 312 -6.82 3.05 1.62
N VAL A 313 -6.34 1.88 2.04
CA VAL A 313 -6.02 0.75 1.15
C VAL A 313 -7.27 0.23 0.47
N TRP A 314 -8.35 0.04 1.23
CA TRP A 314 -9.63 -0.40 0.68
C TRP A 314 -10.20 0.61 -0.32
N ASP A 315 -10.21 1.90 0.02
CA ASP A 315 -10.72 2.95 -0.85
C ASP A 315 -9.91 3.05 -2.14
N THR A 316 -8.59 2.98 -2.04
CA THR A 316 -7.71 3.02 -3.22
C THR A 316 -7.92 1.78 -4.09
N TRP A 317 -8.10 0.60 -3.49
CA TRP A 317 -8.42 -0.63 -4.22
C TRP A 317 -9.80 -0.56 -4.89
N VAL A 318 -10.83 -0.05 -4.22
CA VAL A 318 -12.16 0.11 -4.80
C VAL A 318 -12.14 1.09 -5.96
N ALA A 319 -11.37 2.19 -5.85
CA ALA A 319 -11.25 3.19 -6.90
C ALA A 319 -10.74 2.60 -8.23
N THR A 320 -9.88 1.57 -8.21
CA THR A 320 -9.39 0.93 -9.45
C THR A 320 -10.46 0.16 -10.22
N GLY A 321 -11.59 -0.17 -9.58
CA GLY A 321 -12.72 -0.86 -10.21
C GLY A 321 -13.84 0.06 -10.69
N LEU A 322 -13.74 1.38 -10.42
CA LEU A 322 -14.74 2.38 -10.83
C LEU A 322 -14.37 3.12 -12.12
N SER A 323 -13.13 2.92 -12.59
CA SER A 323 -12.54 3.51 -13.80
C SER A 323 -12.59 2.55 -14.99
#